data_AF-A0A952RXU4-F1
#
_entry.id   AF-A0A952RXU4-F1
#
_cell.length_a   1.000
_cell.length_b   1.000
_cell.length_c   1.000
_cell.angle_alpha   90.00
_cell.angle_beta   90.00
_cell.angle_gamma   90.00
#
_symmetry.space_group_name_H-M   'P 1'
#
loop_
_entity.id
_entity.type
_entity.pdbx_description
1 polymer ?
#
loop_
_entity_poly.entity_id
_entity_poly.type
_entity_poly.pdbx_seq_one_letter_code
_entity_poly.pdbx_strand_id
1 'polypeptide(L)'
;MWLFTKYGFFSVVCARQGDGSHGMPVDPDRMMVRARVAEHLAELKERFPDELGRSEIVKTAYTDYACRLFVEKANWVRVAAALAEETDYDNFKNAVSSSLGTAVSEYLHSLHDVWGVMHKLQK
;
A
#
# COMPACT_ATOMS: atom_id res chain seq x y z
N MET A 1 -2.12 -7.80 5.34
CA MET A 1 -2.86 -7.71 4.07
C MET A 1 -1.94 -7.22 2.96
N TRP A 2 -2.13 -7.73 1.74
CA TRP A 2 -1.55 -7.16 0.52
C TRP A 2 -2.68 -6.47 -0.23
N LEU A 3 -2.48 -5.22 -0.61
CA LEU A 3 -3.49 -4.39 -1.26
C LEU A 3 -2.91 -3.82 -2.55
N PHE A 4 -3.56 -4.13 -3.67
CA PHE A 4 -3.27 -3.55 -4.96
C PHE A 4 -4.36 -2.52 -5.26
N THR A 5 -3.97 -1.29 -5.57
CA THR A 5 -4.89 -0.17 -5.80
C THR A 5 -4.44 0.67 -6.99
N LYS A 6 -5.29 1.59 -7.45
CA LYS A 6 -4.92 2.58 -8.47
C LYS A 6 -3.80 3.54 -8.02
N TYR A 7 -3.52 3.61 -6.72
CA TYR A 7 -2.46 4.43 -6.11
C TYR A 7 -1.14 3.66 -5.89
N GLY A 8 -1.15 2.34 -6.07
CA GLY A 8 0.02 1.50 -5.86
C GLY A 8 -0.25 0.22 -5.08
N PHE A 9 0.84 -0.50 -4.83
CA PHE A 9 0.87 -1.74 -4.05
C PHE A 9 1.37 -1.51 -2.62
N PHE A 10 0.62 -2.04 -1.65
CA PHE A 10 0.89 -1.91 -0.23
C PHE A 10 0.88 -3.26 0.50
N SER A 11 1.84 -3.46 1.39
CA SER A 11 1.81 -4.51 2.41
C SER A 11 1.54 -3.90 3.77
N VAL A 12 0.36 -4.19 4.31
CA VAL A 12 -0.13 -3.55 5.53
C VAL A 12 -0.28 -4.58 6.64
N VAL A 13 0.38 -4.32 7.76
CA VAL A 13 0.47 -5.20 8.91
C VAL A 13 0.38 -4.39 10.20
N CYS A 14 0.06 -5.02 11.32
CA CYS A 14 0.24 -4.39 12.62
C CYS A 14 1.74 -4.11 12.84
N ALA A 15 2.06 -2.94 13.35
CA ALA A 15 3.41 -2.60 13.77
C ALA A 15 3.77 -3.38 15.05
N ARG A 16 5.03 -3.31 15.44
CA ARG A 16 5.48 -3.80 16.75
C ARG A 16 5.48 -2.67 17.76
N GLN A 17 5.32 -3.03 19.03
CA GLN A 17 5.41 -2.09 20.14
C GLN A 17 6.80 -1.44 20.21
N GLY A 18 6.89 -0.30 20.90
CA GLY A 18 8.13 0.47 21.05
C GLY A 18 8.63 1.04 19.72
N ASP A 19 9.92 0.86 19.47
CA ASP A 19 10.62 1.32 18.26
C ASP A 19 10.28 0.49 17.00
N GLY A 20 9.51 -0.59 17.16
CA GLY A 20 9.13 -1.48 16.06
C GLY A 20 10.15 -2.59 15.76
N SER A 21 11.18 -2.75 16.60
CA SER A 21 12.24 -3.74 16.45
C SER A 21 11.72 -5.18 16.46
N HIS A 22 12.47 -6.07 15.81
CA HIS A 22 12.17 -7.50 15.81
C HIS A 22 12.23 -8.07 17.24
N GLY A 23 11.32 -8.99 17.56
CA GLY A 23 11.18 -9.57 18.91
C GLY A 23 10.20 -8.84 19.81
N MET A 24 9.82 -7.60 19.47
CA MET A 24 8.76 -6.88 20.20
C MET A 24 7.36 -7.44 19.89
N PRO A 25 6.44 -7.44 20.87
CA PRO A 25 5.06 -7.85 20.64
C PRO A 25 4.39 -7.02 19.54
N VAL A 26 3.40 -7.62 18.89
CA VAL A 26 2.56 -6.92 17.92
C VAL A 26 1.70 -5.89 18.67
N ASP A 27 1.65 -4.67 18.14
CA ASP A 27 0.74 -3.62 18.57
C ASP A 27 -0.52 -3.66 17.69
N PRO A 28 -1.68 -4.09 18.22
CA PRO A 28 -2.90 -4.21 17.42
C PRO A 28 -3.49 -2.85 17.01
N ASP A 29 -3.12 -1.75 17.63
CA ASP A 29 -3.70 -0.42 17.38
C ASP A 29 -2.81 0.46 16.49
N ARG A 30 -1.61 -0.02 16.17
CA ARG A 30 -0.67 0.65 15.27
C ARG A 30 -0.46 -0.18 14.01
N MET A 31 -0.65 0.44 12.85
CA MET A 31 -0.45 -0.19 11.56
C MET A 31 0.83 0.33 10.90
N MET A 32 1.53 -0.57 10.21
CA MET A 32 2.65 -0.28 9.33
C MET A 32 2.21 -0.53 7.88
N VAL A 33 2.12 0.54 7.10
CA VAL A 33 1.78 0.52 5.68
C VAL A 33 3.08 0.58 4.90
N ARG A 34 3.41 -0.48 4.15
CA ARG A 34 4.70 -0.60 3.46
C ARG A 34 4.53 -0.58 1.96
N ALA A 35 5.47 0.03 1.26
CA ALA A 35 5.57 0.00 -0.19
C ALA A 35 7.01 -0.28 -0.64
N ARG A 36 7.16 -0.71 -1.89
CA ARG A 36 8.48 -0.90 -2.50
C ARG A 36 9.10 0.44 -2.91
N VAL A 37 8.30 1.33 -3.48
CA VAL A 37 8.69 2.65 -3.97
C VAL A 37 8.00 3.74 -3.13
N ALA A 38 8.64 4.89 -2.95
CA ALA A 38 8.15 5.94 -2.06
C ALA A 38 6.94 6.66 -2.65
N GLU A 39 6.90 6.73 -3.97
CA GLU A 39 5.88 7.31 -4.83
C GLU A 39 4.51 6.73 -4.49
N HIS A 40 4.38 5.41 -4.33
CA HIS A 40 3.11 4.79 -3.94
C HIS A 40 2.58 5.30 -2.58
N LEU A 41 3.47 5.54 -1.61
CA LEU A 41 3.06 6.09 -0.31
C LEU A 41 2.75 7.58 -0.41
N ALA A 42 3.43 8.31 -1.29
CA ALA A 42 3.16 9.72 -1.55
C ALA A 42 1.77 9.91 -2.19
N GLU A 43 1.46 9.15 -3.25
CA GLU A 43 0.14 9.14 -3.89
C GLU A 43 -0.98 8.81 -2.90
N LEU A 44 -0.77 7.79 -2.06
CA LEU A 44 -1.75 7.41 -1.03
C LEU A 44 -1.94 8.54 0.00
N LYS A 45 -0.86 9.21 0.41
CA LYS A 45 -0.92 10.34 1.33
C LYS A 45 -1.62 11.55 0.72
N GLU A 46 -1.36 11.85 -0.54
CA GLU A 46 -2.00 12.93 -1.28
C GLU A 46 -3.51 12.70 -1.38
N ARG A 47 -3.92 11.44 -1.60
CA ARG A 47 -5.34 11.07 -1.61
C ARG A 47 -6.00 11.18 -0.22
N PHE A 48 -5.30 10.84 0.85
CA PHE A 48 -5.85 10.79 2.23
C PHE A 48 -5.06 11.69 3.19
N PRO A 49 -5.06 13.02 3.00
CA PRO A 49 -4.24 13.94 3.78
C PRO A 49 -4.67 14.01 5.25
N ASP A 50 -5.95 13.85 5.56
CA ASP A 50 -6.47 13.90 6.92
C ASP A 50 -6.04 12.68 7.75
N GLU A 51 -6.05 11.48 7.14
CA GLU A 51 -5.64 10.24 7.78
C GLU A 51 -4.12 10.04 7.83
N LEU A 52 -3.41 10.46 6.76
CA LEU A 52 -2.03 10.06 6.51
C LEU A 52 -1.05 11.23 6.36
N GLY A 53 -1.53 12.46 6.17
CA GLY A 53 -0.69 13.61 5.82
C GLY A 53 0.44 13.87 6.81
N ARG A 54 0.16 13.65 8.10
CA ARG A 54 1.12 13.84 9.22
C ARG A 54 2.13 12.69 9.38
N SER A 55 1.90 11.54 8.76
CA SER A 55 2.80 10.38 8.90
C SER A 55 4.04 10.52 8.02
N GLU A 56 5.22 10.31 8.57
CA GLU A 56 6.48 10.36 7.81
C GLU A 56 6.68 9.09 6.96
N ILE A 57 7.11 9.27 5.70
CA ILE A 57 7.60 8.16 4.86
C ILE A 57 9.03 7.83 5.27
N VAL A 58 9.18 6.69 5.94
CA VAL A 58 10.49 6.20 6.39
C VAL A 58 11.07 5.25 5.34
N LYS A 59 12.29 5.53 4.88
CA LYS A 59 13.09 4.63 4.05
C LYS A 59 14.06 3.84 4.93
N THR A 60 14.04 2.51 4.84
CA THR A 60 14.99 1.64 5.54
C THR A 60 15.63 0.70 4.53
N ALA A 61 16.96 0.79 4.42
CA ALA A 61 17.74 -0.08 3.55
C ALA A 61 17.65 -1.54 4.02
N TYR A 62 17.90 -2.48 3.09
CA TYR A 62 18.02 -3.91 3.37
C TYR A 62 16.77 -4.57 3.99
N THR A 63 15.57 -4.07 3.68
CA THR A 63 14.30 -4.68 4.08
C THR A 63 13.43 -4.97 2.86
N ASP A 64 12.57 -6.00 2.92
CA ASP A 64 11.74 -6.47 1.81
C ASP A 64 10.90 -5.36 1.14
N TYR A 65 10.49 -4.37 1.93
CA TYR A 65 9.78 -3.17 1.51
C TYR A 65 10.59 -1.96 1.96
N ALA A 66 11.19 -1.23 1.04
CA ALA A 66 12.10 -0.14 1.37
C ALA A 66 11.39 1.01 2.10
N CYS A 67 10.13 1.28 1.78
CA CYS A 67 9.39 2.45 2.26
C CYS A 67 8.25 2.04 3.20
N ARG A 68 7.99 2.84 4.24
CA ARG A 68 6.88 2.58 5.18
C ARG A 68 6.30 3.86 5.81
N LEU A 69 5.04 3.76 6.21
CA LEU A 69 4.33 4.68 7.10
C LEU A 69 3.92 3.94 8.36
N PHE A 70 3.92 4.64 9.49
CA PHE A 70 3.26 4.20 10.71
C PHE A 70 2.03 5.07 10.95
N VAL A 71 0.90 4.43 11.21
CA VAL A 71 -0.40 5.07 11.36
C VAL A 71 -1.20 4.39 12.46
N GLU A 72 -2.14 5.10 13.07
CA GLU A 72 -3.14 4.48 13.93
C GLU A 72 -4.04 3.55 13.11
N LYS A 73 -4.46 2.43 13.69
CA LYS A 73 -5.35 1.47 13.03
C LYS A 73 -6.67 2.13 12.63
N ALA A 74 -7.20 3.01 13.46
CA ALA A 74 -8.44 3.75 13.15
C ALA A 74 -8.31 4.57 11.86
N ASN A 75 -7.17 5.21 11.63
CA ASN A 75 -6.91 5.96 10.38
C ASN A 75 -6.82 4.99 9.19
N TRP A 76 -6.11 3.87 9.35
CA TRP A 76 -6.04 2.86 8.28
C TRP A 76 -7.40 2.26 7.93
N VAL A 77 -8.28 2.03 8.91
CA VAL A 77 -9.64 1.53 8.67
C VAL A 77 -10.42 2.48 7.76
N ARG A 78 -10.34 3.80 8.01
CA ARG A 78 -10.99 4.81 7.16
C ARG A 78 -10.43 4.83 5.75
N VAL A 79 -9.10 4.77 5.61
CA VAL A 79 -8.45 4.68 4.29
C VAL A 79 -8.89 3.43 3.53
N ALA A 80 -8.89 2.27 4.19
CA ALA A 80 -9.29 1.01 3.56
C ALA A 80 -10.76 0.99 3.15
N ALA A 81 -11.65 1.59 3.95
CA ALA A 81 -13.05 1.76 3.60
C ALA A 81 -13.22 2.67 2.37
N ALA A 82 -12.58 3.84 2.36
CA ALA A 82 -12.66 4.77 1.24
C ALA A 82 -12.09 4.18 -0.06
N LEU A 83 -10.98 3.42 0.00
CA LEU A 83 -10.43 2.72 -1.17
C LEU A 83 -11.42 1.71 -1.76
N ALA A 84 -12.20 1.03 -0.92
CA ALA A 84 -13.24 0.11 -1.37
C ALA A 84 -14.43 0.86 -1.99
N GLU A 85 -14.87 1.95 -1.36
CA GLU A 85 -15.97 2.81 -1.86
C GLU A 85 -15.63 3.46 -3.20
N GLU A 86 -14.36 3.81 -3.44
CA GLU A 86 -13.87 4.38 -4.69
C GLU A 86 -13.68 3.38 -5.84
N THR A 87 -13.86 2.08 -5.58
CA THR A 87 -13.69 1.07 -6.63
C THR A 87 -14.92 1.09 -7.54
N ASP A 88 -14.83 1.87 -8.62
CA ASP A 88 -15.89 2.16 -9.57
C ASP A 88 -15.63 1.62 -10.99
N TYR A 89 -14.65 0.74 -11.13
CA TYR A 89 -14.18 0.18 -12.40
C TYR A 89 -14.43 -1.34 -12.49
N ASP A 90 -14.68 -1.82 -13.71
CA ASP A 90 -14.85 -3.24 -14.02
C ASP A 90 -13.53 -3.95 -14.35
N ASN A 91 -12.48 -3.18 -14.66
CA ASN A 91 -11.14 -3.67 -14.99
C ASN A 91 -10.04 -2.89 -14.28
N PHE A 92 -9.40 -3.55 -13.32
CA PHE A 92 -8.34 -2.95 -12.50
C PHE A 92 -7.14 -2.42 -13.30
N LYS A 93 -6.73 -3.13 -14.36
CA LYS A 93 -5.54 -2.76 -15.15
C LYS A 93 -5.79 -1.50 -15.96
N ASN A 94 -7.00 -1.37 -16.52
CA ASN A 94 -7.42 -0.15 -17.22
C ASN A 94 -7.45 1.03 -16.25
N ALA A 95 -8.04 0.84 -15.06
CA ALA A 95 -8.11 1.89 -14.03
C ALA A 95 -6.71 2.40 -13.62
N VAL A 96 -5.75 1.49 -13.41
CA VAL A 96 -4.35 1.85 -13.10
C VAL A 96 -3.69 2.63 -14.25
N SER A 97 -3.94 2.22 -15.50
CA SER A 97 -3.38 2.91 -16.66
C SER A 97 -3.91 4.34 -16.84
N SER A 98 -5.12 4.60 -16.36
CA SER A 98 -5.78 5.91 -16.44
C SER A 98 -5.46 6.82 -15.24
N SER A 99 -5.08 6.27 -14.09
CA SER A 99 -4.89 7.04 -12.84
C SER A 99 -3.47 7.52 -12.62
N LEU A 100 -2.47 6.79 -13.11
CA LEU A 100 -1.06 7.14 -12.98
C LEU A 100 -0.57 7.65 -14.35
N GLY A 101 0.37 8.60 -14.41
CA GLY A 101 0.91 9.12 -15.67
C GLY A 101 1.95 8.19 -16.33
N THR A 102 3.08 8.72 -16.80
CA THR A 102 4.17 7.92 -17.41
C THR A 102 4.83 6.90 -16.47
N ALA A 103 4.62 7.00 -15.15
CA ALA A 103 5.00 5.99 -14.14
C ALA A 103 4.15 4.70 -14.20
N VAL A 104 3.11 4.66 -15.04
CA VAL A 104 2.23 3.50 -15.28
C VAL A 104 2.97 2.27 -15.74
N SER A 105 4.04 2.42 -16.53
CA SER A 105 4.62 1.29 -17.26
C SER A 105 5.08 0.15 -16.34
N GLU A 106 5.89 0.45 -15.33
CA GLU A 106 6.52 -0.59 -14.49
C GLU A 106 5.54 -1.20 -13.49
N TYR A 107 4.68 -0.39 -12.88
CA TYR A 107 3.67 -0.90 -11.94
C TYR A 107 2.64 -1.75 -12.69
N LEU A 108 2.13 -1.27 -13.83
CA LEU A 108 1.19 -2.03 -14.65
C LEU A 108 1.81 -3.34 -15.14
N HIS A 109 3.06 -3.31 -15.61
CA HIS A 109 3.77 -4.53 -16.02
C HIS A 109 3.87 -5.53 -14.85
N SER A 110 4.26 -5.06 -13.67
CA SER A 110 4.31 -5.89 -12.46
C SER A 110 2.94 -6.49 -12.10
N LEU A 111 1.85 -5.74 -12.28
CA LEU A 111 0.48 -6.23 -12.07
C LEU A 111 0.10 -7.32 -13.08
N HIS A 112 0.56 -7.23 -14.34
CA HIS A 112 0.37 -8.30 -15.32
C HIS A 112 1.10 -9.58 -14.91
N ASP A 113 2.33 -9.47 -14.41
CA ASP A 113 3.09 -10.63 -13.92
C ASP A 113 2.42 -11.28 -12.71
N VAL A 114 2.01 -10.47 -11.72
CA VAL A 114 1.28 -10.96 -10.54
C VAL A 114 -0.02 -11.65 -10.96
N TRP A 115 -0.81 -11.03 -11.87
CA TRP A 115 -2.01 -11.65 -12.40
C TRP A 115 -1.70 -13.01 -13.05
N GLY A 116 -0.65 -13.10 -13.87
CA GLY A 116 -0.24 -14.34 -14.51
C GLY A 116 0.21 -15.41 -13.51
N VAL A 117 0.91 -15.03 -12.45
CA VAL A 117 1.28 -15.95 -11.35
C VAL A 117 0.04 -16.46 -10.63
N MET A 118 -0.90 -15.58 -10.28
CA MET A 118 -2.12 -15.94 -9.55
C MET A 118 -3.11 -16.73 -10.42
N HIS A 119 -3.20 -16.43 -11.72
CA HIS A 119 -4.03 -17.17 -12.67
C HIS A 119 -3.65 -18.66 -12.75
N LYS A 120 -2.38 -19.02 -12.51
CA LYS A 120 -1.95 -20.42 -12.44
C LYS A 120 -2.64 -21.23 -11.33
N LEU A 121 -3.24 -20.57 -10.34
CA LEU A 121 -4.04 -21.21 -9.29
C LEU A 121 -5.44 -21.59 -9.78
N GLN A 122 -5.96 -20.89 -10.79
CA GLN A 122 -7.23 -21.14 -11.44
C GLN A 122 -7.02 -22.21 -12.52
N LYS A 123 -7.19 -23.48 -12.13
CA LYS A 123 -7.23 -24.62 -13.06
C LYS A 123 -8.63 -24.81 -13.60
#